data_AF-A0A2H1KUC9-F1
#
_entry.id   AF-A0A2H1KUC9-F1
#
_cell.length_a   1.000
_cell.length_b   1.000
_cell.length_c   1.000
_cell.angle_alpha   90.00
_cell.angle_beta   90.00
_cell.angle_gamma   90.00
#
_symmetry.space_group_name_H-M   'P 1'
#
loop_
_entity.id
_entity.type
_entity.pdbx_description
1 polymer ?
#
loop_
_entity_poly.entity_id
_entity_poly.type
_entity_poly.pdbx_seq_one_letter_code
_entity_poly.pdbx_strand_id
1 'polypeptide(L)'
;MVSKPLLNLRRESEFEGLSDLIHSFINNKTLLYVPNQGNWGDALIHKGTLQFLDYFGFDYKVATRAEVIEFANQSRRFGSVASDVVLASGGGGSWRSANSANYRFFQSAIGAFEKGMVFPHTYEYTEVSESNSEILYVSRDTSLSKKSIPQSSTCHDMAFFLQLPSLIRTDDSGLSGYFMRADCLEGPSGSERVTKW
;
A
#
# COMPACT_ATOMS: atom_id res chain seq x y z
N MET A 1 -15.41 10.74 -32.06
CA MET A 1 -14.96 9.38 -31.66
C MET A 1 -15.03 9.30 -30.15
N VAL A 2 -15.66 8.25 -29.60
CA VAL A 2 -15.68 8.00 -28.15
C VAL A 2 -14.42 7.19 -27.86
N SER A 3 -13.49 7.72 -27.06
CA SER A 3 -12.31 6.96 -26.64
C SER A 3 -12.76 5.76 -25.82
N LYS A 4 -12.23 4.57 -26.14
CA LYS A 4 -12.42 3.40 -25.27
C LYS A 4 -11.61 3.67 -24.00
N PRO A 5 -12.19 3.47 -22.81
CA PRO A 5 -11.42 3.60 -21.58
C PRO A 5 -10.27 2.59 -21.59
N LEU A 6 -9.15 2.98 -20.97
CA LEU A 6 -8.07 2.03 -20.69
C LEU A 6 -8.65 0.84 -19.92
N LEU A 7 -8.46 -0.37 -20.45
CA LEU A 7 -8.81 -1.60 -19.75
C LEU A 7 -7.85 -1.70 -18.56
N ASN A 8 -8.39 -1.62 -17.34
CA ASN A 8 -7.62 -1.88 -16.12
C ASN A 8 -7.72 -3.36 -15.74
N LEU A 9 -6.85 -3.80 -14.82
CA LEU A 9 -6.80 -5.18 -14.36
C LEU A 9 -7.79 -5.45 -13.23
N ARG A 10 -8.78 -4.58 -13.03
CA ARG A 10 -9.70 -4.62 -11.87
C ARG A 10 -10.52 -5.92 -11.77
N ARG A 11 -10.68 -6.63 -12.90
CA ARG A 11 -11.44 -7.89 -13.01
C ARG A 11 -10.55 -9.13 -13.05
N GLU A 12 -9.24 -8.96 -12.84
CA GLU A 12 -8.34 -10.11 -12.73
C GLU A 12 -8.59 -10.86 -11.42
N SER A 13 -8.46 -12.18 -11.47
CA SER A 13 -8.80 -13.07 -10.36
C SER A 13 -7.92 -12.85 -9.13
N GLU A 14 -6.74 -12.27 -9.27
CA GLU A 14 -5.88 -11.93 -8.13
C GLU A 14 -6.53 -10.88 -7.21
N PHE A 15 -7.35 -9.97 -7.73
CA PHE A 15 -8.07 -9.00 -6.88
C PHE A 15 -9.28 -9.63 -6.18
N GLU A 16 -9.99 -10.54 -6.85
CA GLU A 16 -11.07 -11.31 -6.22
C GLU A 16 -10.49 -12.19 -5.11
N GLY A 17 -9.39 -12.91 -5.37
CA GLY A 17 -8.69 -13.71 -4.38
C GLY A 17 -8.15 -12.89 -3.21
N LEU A 18 -7.66 -11.66 -3.46
CA LEU A 18 -7.29 -10.74 -2.38
C LEU A 18 -8.51 -10.33 -1.55
N SER A 19 -9.65 -10.05 -2.19
CA SER A 19 -10.88 -9.68 -1.51
C SER A 19 -11.36 -10.80 -0.58
N ASP A 20 -11.44 -12.04 -1.09
CA ASP A 20 -11.87 -13.21 -0.30
C ASP A 20 -10.95 -13.46 0.89
N LEU A 21 -9.65 -13.30 0.68
CA LEU A 21 -8.64 -13.41 1.72
C LEU A 21 -8.81 -12.35 2.81
N ILE A 22 -9.01 -11.08 2.43
CA ILE A 22 -9.22 -9.99 3.40
C ILE A 22 -10.52 -10.20 4.16
N HIS A 23 -11.63 -10.51 3.49
CA HIS A 23 -12.92 -10.77 4.14
C HIS A 23 -12.82 -11.89 5.19
N SER A 24 -12.16 -12.99 4.82
CA SER A 24 -11.91 -14.11 5.74
C SER A 24 -11.02 -13.70 6.92
N PHE A 25 -9.99 -12.88 6.67
CA PHE A 25 -9.04 -12.46 7.68
C PHE A 25 -9.64 -11.46 8.70
N ILE A 26 -10.40 -10.47 8.21
CA ILE A 26 -10.96 -9.41 9.06
C ILE A 26 -12.19 -9.87 9.83
N ASN A 27 -12.94 -10.86 9.32
CA ASN A 27 -14.12 -11.42 9.97
C ASN A 27 -15.13 -10.33 10.45
N ASN A 28 -15.57 -9.47 9.52
CA ASN A 28 -16.47 -8.33 9.75
C ASN A 28 -15.94 -7.19 10.65
N LYS A 29 -14.65 -7.18 11.00
CA LYS A 29 -14.02 -6.04 11.69
C LYS A 29 -13.80 -4.87 10.73
N THR A 30 -13.79 -3.64 11.26
CA THR A 30 -13.49 -2.44 10.47
C THR A 30 -11.99 -2.36 10.15
N LEU A 31 -11.64 -1.99 8.93
CA LEU A 31 -10.26 -1.69 8.55
C LEU A 31 -9.89 -0.26 8.96
N LEU A 32 -8.82 -0.09 9.75
CA LEU A 32 -8.17 1.21 9.95
C LEU A 32 -7.04 1.35 8.95
N TYR A 33 -7.35 1.92 7.79
CA TYR A 33 -6.45 2.02 6.66
C TYR A 33 -5.54 3.26 6.75
N VAL A 34 -4.24 3.03 6.69
CA VAL A 34 -3.21 4.08 6.72
C VAL A 34 -2.46 4.07 5.38
N PRO A 35 -2.62 5.10 4.54
CA PRO A 35 -1.96 5.14 3.24
C PRO A 35 -0.44 5.24 3.37
N ASN A 36 0.27 4.65 2.41
CA ASN A 36 1.71 4.88 2.31
C ASN A 36 1.96 6.35 1.96
N GLN A 37 2.96 6.94 2.62
CA GLN A 37 3.41 8.31 2.35
C GLN A 37 4.51 8.25 1.30
N GLY A 38 4.44 9.08 0.27
CA GLY A 38 5.46 9.07 -0.77
C GLY A 38 5.13 9.93 -1.99
N ASN A 39 5.49 9.42 -3.17
CA ASN A 39 5.43 10.16 -4.43
C ASN A 39 4.06 10.00 -5.13
N TRP A 40 3.94 10.54 -6.35
CA TRP A 40 2.73 10.42 -7.16
C TRP A 40 2.31 8.95 -7.42
N GLY A 41 3.25 8.03 -7.53
CA GLY A 41 2.96 6.60 -7.62
C GLY A 41 2.26 6.08 -6.37
N ASP A 42 2.74 6.43 -5.17
CA ASP A 42 2.08 6.05 -3.91
C ASP A 42 0.66 6.63 -3.81
N ALA A 43 0.43 7.84 -4.37
CA ALA A 43 -0.92 8.42 -4.45
C ALA A 43 -1.85 7.63 -5.38
N LEU A 44 -1.35 7.09 -6.50
CA LEU A 44 -2.13 6.21 -7.39
C LEU A 44 -2.46 4.87 -6.71
N ILE A 45 -1.49 4.28 -6.00
CA ILE A 45 -1.69 3.07 -5.19
C ILE A 45 -2.78 3.33 -4.15
N HIS A 46 -2.67 4.42 -3.40
CA HIS A 46 -3.68 4.82 -2.41
C HIS A 46 -5.07 4.94 -3.04
N LYS A 47 -5.19 5.65 -4.17
CA LYS A 47 -6.48 5.81 -4.83
C LYS A 47 -7.05 4.49 -5.35
N GLY A 48 -6.20 3.60 -5.87
CA GLY A 48 -6.59 2.25 -6.26
C GLY A 48 -7.06 1.41 -5.07
N THR A 49 -6.38 1.51 -3.91
CA THR A 49 -6.82 0.85 -2.68
C THR A 49 -8.19 1.31 -2.22
N LEU A 50 -8.47 2.63 -2.22
CA LEU A 50 -9.80 3.13 -1.85
C LEU A 50 -10.89 2.58 -2.78
N GLN A 51 -10.65 2.60 -4.08
CA GLN A 51 -11.60 2.04 -5.05
C GLN A 51 -11.79 0.53 -4.88
N PHE A 52 -10.75 -0.21 -4.47
CA PHE A 52 -10.84 -1.63 -4.13
C PHE A 52 -11.72 -1.85 -2.90
N LEU A 53 -11.47 -1.09 -1.84
CA LEU A 53 -12.23 -1.17 -0.61
C LEU A 53 -13.72 -0.89 -0.83
N ASP A 54 -14.03 0.19 -1.56
CA ASP A 54 -15.40 0.57 -1.91
C ASP A 54 -16.10 -0.49 -2.78
N TYR A 55 -15.38 -1.07 -3.74
CA TYR A 55 -15.94 -2.02 -4.72
C TYR A 55 -16.35 -3.34 -4.10
N PHE A 56 -15.53 -3.86 -3.19
CA PHE A 56 -15.77 -5.13 -2.51
C PHE A 56 -16.53 -4.94 -1.18
N GLY A 57 -17.00 -3.73 -0.88
CA GLY A 57 -17.89 -3.45 0.25
C GLY A 57 -17.23 -3.58 1.62
N PHE A 58 -15.94 -3.25 1.74
CA PHE A 58 -15.26 -3.26 3.03
C PHE A 58 -15.68 -2.07 3.89
N ASP A 59 -15.90 -2.30 5.18
CA ASP A 59 -15.99 -1.22 6.17
C ASP A 59 -14.58 -0.75 6.53
N TYR A 60 -14.28 0.51 6.27
CA TYR A 60 -12.96 1.08 6.55
C TYR A 60 -13.01 2.55 6.94
N LYS A 61 -11.99 2.95 7.70
CA LYS A 61 -11.68 4.34 8.03
C LYS A 61 -10.27 4.66 7.59
N VAL A 62 -10.10 5.80 6.92
CA VAL A 62 -8.76 6.30 6.59
C VAL A 62 -8.22 7.04 7.82
N ALA A 63 -7.01 6.69 8.24
CA ALA A 63 -6.30 7.37 9.32
C ALA A 63 -4.88 7.76 8.88
N THR A 64 -4.34 8.76 9.56
CA THR A 64 -2.94 9.18 9.43
C THR A 64 -2.05 8.32 10.32
N ARG A 65 -0.76 8.28 9.99
CA ARG A 65 0.23 7.63 10.87
C ARG A 65 0.26 8.26 12.27
N ALA A 66 0.06 9.57 12.37
CA ALA A 66 0.10 10.28 13.65
C ALA A 66 -1.05 9.83 14.57
N GLU A 67 -2.28 9.77 14.06
CA GLU A 67 -3.45 9.31 14.81
C GLU A 67 -3.29 7.86 15.30
N VAL A 68 -2.78 6.97 14.45
CA VAL A 68 -2.56 5.57 14.82
C VAL A 68 -1.46 5.42 15.86
N ILE A 69 -0.37 6.19 15.76
CA ILE A 69 0.71 6.16 16.75
C ILE A 69 0.23 6.73 18.10
N GLU A 70 -0.56 7.79 18.09
CA GLU A 70 -1.18 8.32 19.30
C GLU A 70 -2.07 7.27 19.96
N PHE A 71 -2.96 6.64 19.19
CA PHE A 71 -3.78 5.53 19.66
C PHE A 71 -2.93 4.40 20.24
N ALA A 72 -1.89 3.96 19.53
CA ALA A 72 -1.03 2.87 19.98
C ALA A 72 -0.30 3.19 21.29
N ASN A 73 0.13 4.44 21.48
CA ASN A 73 0.75 4.89 22.72
C ASN A 73 -0.24 4.92 23.88
N GLN A 74 -1.49 5.34 23.65
CA GLN A 74 -2.54 5.29 24.66
C GLN A 74 -2.88 3.83 25.01
N SER A 75 -3.06 2.97 24.02
CA SER A 75 -3.32 1.54 24.21
C SER A 75 -2.23 0.85 25.03
N ARG A 76 -0.95 1.12 24.72
CA ARG A 76 0.19 0.61 25.50
C ARG A 76 0.17 1.11 26.95
N ARG A 77 -0.18 2.39 27.17
CA ARG A 77 -0.26 2.98 28.52
C ARG A 77 -1.33 2.31 29.38
N PHE A 78 -2.45 1.91 28.77
CA PHE A 78 -3.58 1.28 29.49
C PHE A 78 -3.58 -0.25 29.40
N GLY A 79 -2.63 -0.86 28.67
CA GLY A 79 -2.59 -2.31 28.47
C GLY A 79 -3.76 -2.84 27.65
N SER A 80 -4.34 -2.02 26.77
CA SER A 80 -5.46 -2.40 25.91
C SER A 80 -4.99 -2.78 24.51
N VAL A 81 -5.75 -3.67 23.86
CA VAL A 81 -5.53 -4.09 22.46
C VAL A 81 -6.86 -3.93 21.72
N ALA A 82 -6.84 -3.29 20.56
CA ALA A 82 -8.01 -3.19 19.69
C ALA A 82 -8.30 -4.54 19.02
N SER A 83 -9.50 -5.07 19.28
CA SER A 83 -9.97 -6.34 18.72
C SER A 83 -11.12 -6.18 17.72
N ASP A 84 -11.77 -5.04 17.68
CA ASP A 84 -12.87 -4.70 16.76
C ASP A 84 -12.38 -4.05 15.44
N VAL A 85 -11.10 -3.71 15.38
CA VAL A 85 -10.46 -3.02 14.26
C VAL A 85 -9.20 -3.75 13.82
N VAL A 86 -8.96 -3.79 12.51
CA VAL A 86 -7.73 -4.33 11.90
C VAL A 86 -6.88 -3.18 11.37
N LEU A 87 -5.62 -3.08 11.80
CA LEU A 87 -4.70 -2.08 11.26
C LEU A 87 -4.27 -2.47 9.84
N ALA A 88 -4.59 -1.64 8.84
CA ALA A 88 -4.21 -1.90 7.45
C ALA A 88 -3.18 -0.87 6.95
N SER A 89 -1.95 -1.32 6.68
CA SER A 89 -0.93 -0.49 6.04
C SER A 89 -1.09 -0.49 4.52
N GLY A 90 -1.06 0.69 3.90
CA GLY A 90 -1.07 0.82 2.44
C GLY A 90 0.16 0.18 1.77
N GLY A 91 -0.07 -0.30 0.55
CA GLY A 91 0.94 -0.97 -0.27
C GLY A 91 1.98 0.00 -0.86
N GLY A 92 2.92 -0.55 -1.63
CA GLY A 92 3.99 0.21 -2.29
C GLY A 92 5.38 -0.38 -2.10
N GLY A 93 6.38 0.51 -1.95
CA GLY A 93 7.81 0.16 -1.90
C GLY A 93 8.52 0.44 -0.57
N SER A 94 7.81 0.97 0.43
CA SER A 94 8.37 1.45 1.71
C SER A 94 8.58 0.38 2.80
N TRP A 95 8.89 -0.86 2.39
CA TRP A 95 9.26 -2.01 3.26
C TRP A 95 10.63 -2.54 2.82
N ARG A 96 11.49 -1.60 2.45
CA ARG A 96 12.81 -1.84 1.87
C ARG A 96 13.86 -1.09 2.66
N SER A 97 15.10 -1.55 2.61
CA SER A 97 16.23 -0.92 3.31
C SER A 97 16.36 0.58 2.98
N ALA A 98 16.24 0.94 1.70
CA ALA A 98 16.29 2.32 1.21
C ALA A 98 15.09 3.18 1.62
N ASN A 99 13.95 2.58 2.00
CA ASN A 99 12.76 3.28 2.47
C ASN A 99 11.99 2.37 3.44
N SER A 100 12.24 2.54 4.74
CA SER A 100 11.70 1.70 5.82
C SER A 100 10.57 2.36 6.60
N ALA A 101 10.03 3.48 6.09
CA ALA A 101 9.08 4.30 6.85
C ALA A 101 7.78 3.55 7.19
N ASN A 102 7.23 2.77 6.25
CA ASN A 102 6.03 1.96 6.51
C ASN A 102 6.33 0.79 7.45
N TYR A 103 7.46 0.10 7.26
CA TYR A 103 7.90 -0.97 8.16
C TYR A 103 7.98 -0.50 9.62
N ARG A 104 8.72 0.59 9.87
CA ARG A 104 8.90 1.16 11.22
C ARG A 104 7.59 1.65 11.82
N PHE A 105 6.75 2.30 11.01
CA PHE A 105 5.42 2.71 11.44
C PHE A 105 4.59 1.50 11.89
N PHE A 106 4.48 0.49 11.03
CA PHE A 106 3.67 -0.69 11.30
C PHE A 106 4.18 -1.43 12.53
N GLN A 107 5.50 -1.65 12.63
CA GLN A 107 6.15 -2.23 13.80
C GLN A 107 5.86 -1.47 15.10
N SER A 108 5.80 -0.13 15.05
CA SER A 108 5.56 0.69 16.25
C SER A 108 4.09 0.67 16.71
N ALA A 109 3.17 0.37 15.80
CA ALA A 109 1.73 0.47 16.03
C ALA A 109 1.05 -0.89 16.23
N ILE A 110 1.53 -1.95 15.59
CA ILE A 110 0.80 -3.22 15.47
C ILE A 110 0.47 -3.86 16.83
N GLY A 111 1.33 -3.73 17.84
CA GLY A 111 1.07 -4.26 19.19
C GLY A 111 -0.14 -3.65 19.91
N ALA A 112 -0.75 -2.59 19.38
CA ALA A 112 -2.02 -2.04 19.86
C ALA A 112 -3.26 -2.68 19.19
N PHE A 113 -3.07 -3.62 18.27
CA PHE A 113 -4.13 -4.29 17.50
C PHE A 113 -3.94 -5.81 17.55
N GLU A 114 -5.05 -6.55 17.68
CA GLU A 114 -5.05 -8.01 17.62
C GLU A 114 -4.70 -8.50 16.20
N LYS A 115 -5.07 -7.71 15.19
CA LYS A 115 -4.85 -8.03 13.79
C LYS A 115 -4.28 -6.86 13.02
N GLY A 116 -3.40 -7.16 12.09
CA GLY A 116 -2.96 -6.20 11.08
C GLY A 116 -2.82 -6.81 9.71
N MET A 117 -2.82 -5.97 8.69
CA MET A 117 -2.54 -6.39 7.33
C MET A 117 -1.70 -5.37 6.59
N VAL A 118 -0.99 -5.84 5.58
CA VAL A 118 -0.18 -5.02 4.69
C VAL A 118 -0.66 -5.28 3.27
N PHE A 119 -1.21 -4.23 2.63
CA PHE A 119 -1.61 -4.27 1.23
C PHE A 119 -0.41 -4.57 0.31
N PRO A 120 -0.64 -4.99 -0.96
CA PRO A 120 0.42 -5.44 -1.87
C PRO A 120 1.67 -4.57 -1.84
N HIS A 121 2.77 -5.15 -1.37
CA HIS A 121 4.03 -4.47 -1.13
C HIS A 121 5.22 -5.21 -1.75
N THR A 122 6.33 -4.51 -1.98
CA THR A 122 7.62 -5.15 -2.24
C THR A 122 8.44 -5.25 -0.94
N TYR A 123 8.68 -6.46 -0.47
CA TYR A 123 9.38 -6.73 0.79
C TYR A 123 10.89 -6.96 0.58
N GLU A 124 11.72 -6.27 1.37
CA GLU A 124 13.11 -6.69 1.65
C GLU A 124 13.29 -7.08 3.12
N TYR A 125 12.63 -6.38 4.05
CA TYR A 125 12.61 -6.79 5.45
C TYR A 125 11.76 -8.05 5.64
N THR A 126 12.11 -8.81 6.68
CA THR A 126 11.31 -9.91 7.18
C THR A 126 10.04 -9.41 7.86
N GLU A 127 9.26 -10.35 8.36
CA GLU A 127 8.09 -10.09 9.20
C GLU A 127 8.42 -9.18 10.38
N VAL A 128 7.42 -8.40 10.79
CA VAL A 128 7.41 -7.73 12.08
C VAL A 128 7.16 -8.78 13.16
N SER A 129 8.08 -8.87 14.12
CA SER A 129 7.94 -9.74 15.29
C SER A 129 7.09 -9.05 16.36
N GLU A 130 5.80 -9.38 16.43
CA GLU A 130 4.90 -8.98 17.52
C GLU A 130 4.13 -10.20 18.00
N SER A 131 4.24 -10.56 19.28
CA SER A 131 3.78 -11.87 19.77
C SER A 131 2.27 -12.00 19.87
N ASN A 132 1.56 -10.87 19.90
CA ASN A 132 0.14 -10.82 20.23
C ASN A 132 -0.74 -10.41 19.05
N SER A 133 -0.16 -10.29 17.85
CA SER A 133 -0.87 -9.82 16.66
C SER A 133 -0.78 -10.81 15.52
N GLU A 134 -1.93 -11.15 14.93
CA GLU A 134 -1.99 -11.89 13.67
C GLU A 134 -1.76 -10.91 12.51
N ILE A 135 -0.83 -11.20 11.60
CA ILE A 135 -0.48 -10.29 10.50
C ILE A 135 -0.66 -10.97 9.15
N LEU A 136 -1.50 -10.38 8.30
CA LEU A 136 -1.65 -10.76 6.90
C LEU A 136 -0.71 -9.93 6.01
N TYR A 137 0.25 -10.61 5.37
CA TYR A 137 1.16 -9.98 4.40
C TYR A 137 0.73 -10.26 2.97
N VAL A 138 0.64 -9.21 2.16
CA VAL A 138 0.38 -9.34 0.71
C VAL A 138 1.54 -8.74 -0.07
N SER A 139 2.10 -9.52 -0.98
CA SER A 139 3.19 -9.14 -1.87
C SER A 139 2.65 -8.76 -3.26
N ARG A 140 3.31 -7.82 -3.92
CA ARG A 140 3.00 -7.46 -5.32
C ARG A 140 3.93 -8.11 -6.35
N ASP A 141 4.87 -8.92 -5.89
CA ASP A 141 5.82 -9.64 -6.72
C ASP A 141 6.05 -11.05 -6.18
N THR A 142 6.36 -12.00 -7.07
CA THR A 142 6.61 -13.41 -6.73
C THR A 142 8.09 -13.73 -6.52
N SER A 143 8.98 -12.72 -6.58
CA SER A 143 10.42 -12.95 -6.64
C SER A 143 11.13 -12.50 -5.36
N LEU A 144 11.38 -11.21 -5.20
CA LEU A 144 12.11 -10.66 -4.06
C LEU A 144 11.30 -10.81 -2.77
N SER A 145 10.02 -10.46 -2.83
CA SER A 145 9.14 -10.44 -1.67
C SER A 145 8.97 -11.81 -1.02
N LYS A 146 8.89 -12.87 -1.83
CA LYS A 146 8.75 -14.26 -1.36
C LYS A 146 10.00 -14.80 -0.67
N LYS A 147 11.17 -14.17 -0.88
CA LYS A 147 12.38 -14.53 -0.14
C LYS A 147 12.34 -13.94 1.28
N SER A 148 11.80 -12.73 1.43
CA SER A 148 11.74 -12.03 2.72
C SER A 148 10.53 -12.43 3.56
N ILE A 149 9.37 -12.68 2.93
CA ILE A 149 8.13 -13.12 3.58
C ILE A 149 7.50 -14.26 2.76
N PRO A 150 8.00 -15.51 2.89
CA PRO A 150 7.60 -16.64 2.04
C PRO A 150 6.11 -16.96 2.04
N GLN A 151 5.45 -16.78 3.19
CA GLN A 151 4.04 -17.06 3.41
C GLN A 151 3.10 -15.93 3.00
N SER A 152 3.62 -14.78 2.54
CA SER A 152 2.76 -13.70 2.04
C SER A 152 1.86 -14.21 0.92
N SER A 153 0.65 -13.69 0.78
CA SER A 153 -0.15 -13.90 -0.43
C SER A 153 0.35 -13.00 -1.56
N THR A 154 -0.06 -13.26 -2.81
CA THR A 154 0.33 -12.43 -3.96
C THR A 154 -0.92 -11.79 -4.55
N CYS A 155 -0.84 -10.51 -4.89
CA CYS A 155 -1.84 -9.80 -5.69
C CYS A 155 -1.11 -8.78 -6.59
N HIS A 156 -1.79 -8.22 -7.59
CA HIS A 156 -1.23 -7.11 -8.35
C HIS A 156 -1.05 -5.86 -7.49
N ASP A 157 -0.24 -4.92 -7.97
CA ASP A 157 -0.15 -3.60 -7.37
C ASP A 157 -1.52 -2.88 -7.40
N MET A 158 -1.90 -2.20 -6.32
CA MET A 158 -3.21 -1.56 -6.19
C MET A 158 -3.43 -0.45 -7.23
N ALA A 159 -2.38 0.11 -7.82
CA ALA A 159 -2.50 1.05 -8.93
C ALA A 159 -3.20 0.42 -10.16
N PHE A 160 -3.10 -0.90 -10.35
CA PHE A 160 -3.81 -1.59 -11.44
C PHE A 160 -5.31 -1.76 -11.21
N PHE A 161 -5.77 -1.56 -9.96
CA PHE A 161 -7.20 -1.53 -9.64
C PHE A 161 -7.84 -0.16 -9.95
N LEU A 162 -7.01 0.86 -10.17
CA LEU A 162 -7.48 2.23 -10.37
C LEU A 162 -8.32 2.34 -11.64
N GLN A 163 -9.57 2.76 -11.49
CA GLN A 163 -10.40 3.26 -12.56
C GLN A 163 -10.14 4.75 -12.73
N LEU A 164 -9.53 5.11 -13.86
CA LEU A 164 -9.36 6.49 -14.27
C LEU A 164 -10.64 7.02 -14.93
N PRO A 165 -11.00 8.31 -14.74
CA PRO A 165 -12.12 8.91 -15.44
C PRO A 165 -11.97 8.77 -16.96
N SER A 166 -13.10 8.60 -17.66
CA SER A 166 -13.17 8.57 -19.13
C SER A 166 -12.65 9.84 -19.83
N LEU A 167 -12.36 10.90 -19.06
CA LEU A 167 -11.86 12.18 -19.52
C LEU A 167 -10.34 12.26 -19.70
N ILE A 168 -9.59 11.18 -19.43
CA ILE A 168 -8.23 11.08 -19.96
C ILE A 168 -8.36 10.88 -21.47
N ARG A 169 -8.45 12.00 -22.17
CA ARG A 169 -8.32 12.04 -23.61
C ARG A 169 -6.86 11.76 -23.92
N THR A 170 -6.58 10.59 -24.47
CA THR A 170 -5.44 10.44 -25.35
C THR A 170 -5.86 11.09 -26.65
N ASP A 171 -5.67 12.40 -26.76
CA ASP A 171 -5.61 13.01 -28.08
C ASP A 171 -4.49 12.23 -28.79
N ASP A 172 -4.77 11.53 -29.88
CA ASP A 172 -3.79 10.72 -30.64
C ASP A 172 -2.69 11.61 -31.27
N SER A 173 -2.39 12.78 -30.70
CA SER A 173 -1.43 13.77 -31.18
C SER A 173 0.03 13.30 -31.12
N GLY A 174 0.29 12.02 -30.88
CA GLY A 174 1.63 11.42 -31.00
C GLY A 174 2.68 12.02 -30.06
N LEU A 175 2.28 12.66 -28.97
CA LEU A 175 3.21 13.28 -28.03
C LEU A 175 3.92 12.20 -27.23
N SER A 176 5.24 12.09 -27.43
CA SER A 176 6.10 11.26 -26.59
C SER A 176 6.50 12.04 -25.33
N GLY A 177 6.36 11.40 -24.17
CA GLY A 177 6.83 11.93 -22.89
C GLY A 177 7.86 10.99 -22.26
N TYR A 178 8.88 11.56 -21.63
CA TYR A 178 9.89 10.81 -20.88
C TYR A 178 9.73 11.09 -19.39
N PHE A 179 9.53 10.03 -18.61
CA PHE A 179 9.34 10.11 -17.16
C PHE A 179 10.41 9.27 -16.48
N MET A 180 11.52 9.93 -16.13
CA MET A 180 12.66 9.30 -15.46
C MET A 180 12.79 9.86 -14.04
N ARG A 181 13.32 9.04 -13.13
CA ARG A 181 13.71 9.49 -11.79
C ARG A 181 14.84 10.52 -11.90
N ALA A 182 14.66 11.69 -11.28
CA ALA A 182 15.63 12.79 -11.35
C ALA A 182 16.95 12.48 -10.61
N ASP A 183 16.90 11.61 -9.60
CA ASP A 183 18.07 11.22 -8.80
C ASP A 183 19.07 10.34 -9.57
N CYS A 184 18.69 9.78 -10.72
CA CYS A 184 19.63 9.07 -11.61
C CYS A 184 20.59 10.02 -12.35
N LEU A 185 20.39 11.34 -12.27
CA LEU A 185 21.26 12.35 -12.89
C LEU A 185 22.37 12.86 -11.96
N GLU A 186 22.30 12.54 -10.66
CA GLU A 186 23.41 12.76 -9.76
C GLU A 186 24.39 11.59 -9.89
N GLY A 187 25.30 11.69 -10.87
CA GLY A 187 26.53 10.89 -10.85
C GLY A 187 27.27 11.05 -9.52
N PRO A 188 28.24 10.15 -9.20
CA PRO A 188 29.01 10.25 -7.96
C PRO A 188 29.70 11.62 -7.88
N SER A 189 29.13 12.53 -7.08
CA SER A 189 29.68 13.81 -6.64
C SER A 189 30.70 14.46 -7.57
N GLY A 190 30.22 15.26 -8.53
CA GLY A 190 31.08 16.08 -9.37
C GLY A 190 30.31 17.18 -10.10
N SER A 191 30.09 18.29 -9.40
CA SER A 191 29.75 19.63 -9.90
C SER A 191 28.41 19.89 -10.62
N GLU A 192 27.82 21.02 -10.23
CA GLU A 192 26.71 21.78 -10.85
C GLU A 192 25.28 21.32 -10.56
N ARG A 193 24.71 21.92 -9.50
CA ARG A 193 23.26 22.05 -9.32
C ARG A 193 22.68 22.84 -10.49
N VAL A 194 22.00 22.17 -11.41
CA VAL A 194 21.09 22.84 -12.34
C VAL A 194 19.76 23.05 -11.63
N THR A 195 19.51 24.28 -11.19
CA THR A 195 18.18 24.78 -10.82
C THR A 195 17.25 24.88 -12.03
N LYS A 196 15.94 24.69 -11.75
CA LYS A 196 14.71 24.95 -12.54
C LYS A 196 14.06 23.66 -13.08
N TRP A 197 12.79 23.39 -12.82
CA TRP A 197 11.61 24.28 -12.72
C TRP A 197 10.72 23.99 -11.52
#